data_AF-A0A7C4LTZ2-F1
#
_entry.id   AF-A0A7C4LTZ2-F1
#
_cell.length_a   1.000
_cell.length_b   1.000
_cell.length_c   1.000
_cell.angle_alpha   90.00
_cell.angle_beta   90.00
_cell.angle_gamma   90.00
#
_symmetry.space_group_name_H-M   'P 1'
#
loop_
_entity.id
_entity.type
_entity.pdbx_description
1 polymer ?
#
loop_
_entity_poly.entity_id
_entity_poly.type
_entity_poly.pdbx_seq_one_letter_code
_entity_poly.pdbx_strand_id
1 'polypeptide(L)'
;MPAAHYADGLAQAAQIQPRNAAGQPSANGRIGVVAIGMSNSANTFDKLDELLTGLCASNVVLVNAAQGMMDAAIWADPNSSAWGTALQRVASAGLTSNQVQVVLNYHAVAHIQTPPQPWPKTPQDLQAFSEGIAGNILAKFPQTRITFWGTREYGGYSTSQNNPEPYAYRSGFGVKWMIEKQISGHADLNFDPGRGPVKAAWMAWGPYTWADGMSPRADGLIWECRDFASDGTHPRHRGRAKLAGPWAALLRTSPLTAPWFNPPGNLSPLVTLAFPQGNSTLTSDRPIALEAHAQDDDGAVQRVKFRVGGALLGEDANAPWSQLWQPPGAGDYSLSAVAYDNLGLARTSAAVVVKILAPTNLDSTTLASDSFESTDFLGGGGWNQSAWIIAGSPWTTNNGMASDGEWHAVLPSAATLSRSLNLPTPDTARLEFAWRGALPAGTALVVEVNDGSWRPAFNSGSITQLSFQAVPLPLEAYAAASNFGVRFRVTGSGGQAALDDIKINSVSTTTNAASLQLKAARLGPQGFGFSWSGQASGTYLIHQSSDLTEWQLLHETTTEDDGALAWLDLARTPHRFFRVERLSP
;
A
#
# COMPACT_ATOMS: atom_id res chain seq x y z
N MET A 1 24.83 -8.03 11.85
CA MET A 1 26.14 -8.47 11.30
C MET A 1 27.20 -8.39 12.38
N PRO A 2 28.09 -9.38 12.53
CA PRO A 2 29.18 -9.32 13.52
C PRO A 2 30.10 -8.12 13.31
N ALA A 3 30.63 -7.54 14.39
CA ALA A 3 31.42 -6.30 14.35
C ALA A 3 32.68 -6.42 13.47
N ALA A 4 33.39 -7.56 13.52
CA ALA A 4 34.58 -7.78 12.70
C ALA A 4 34.25 -7.78 11.20
N HIS A 5 33.25 -8.56 10.77
CA HIS A 5 32.82 -8.59 9.37
C HIS A 5 32.30 -7.23 8.90
N TYR A 6 31.63 -6.47 9.78
CA TYR A 6 31.20 -5.11 9.49
C TYR A 6 32.38 -4.14 9.31
N ALA A 7 33.41 -4.25 10.16
CA ALA A 7 34.63 -3.46 10.03
C ALA A 7 35.37 -3.77 8.72
N ASP A 8 35.43 -5.05 8.33
CA ASP A 8 35.95 -5.46 7.01
C ASP A 8 35.13 -4.80 5.89
N GLY A 9 33.80 -4.76 6.02
CA GLY A 9 32.90 -4.06 5.10
C GLY A 9 33.20 -2.57 4.97
N LEU A 10 33.42 -1.87 6.10
CA LEU A 10 33.83 -0.45 6.09
C LEU A 10 35.19 -0.27 5.41
N ALA A 11 36.12 -1.20 5.60
CA ALA A 11 37.41 -1.18 4.92
C ALA A 11 37.30 -1.44 3.40
N GLN A 12 36.33 -2.25 2.96
CA GLN A 12 36.01 -2.39 1.53
C GLN A 12 35.33 -1.14 0.98
N ALA A 13 34.39 -0.54 1.72
CA ALA A 13 33.68 0.67 1.33
C ALA A 13 34.64 1.86 1.13
N ALA A 14 35.64 2.01 2.02
CA ALA A 14 36.67 3.04 1.93
C ALA A 14 37.56 2.93 0.68
N GLN A 15 37.57 1.77 -0.01
CA GLN A 15 38.32 1.55 -1.25
C GLN A 15 37.49 1.80 -2.52
N ILE A 16 36.19 2.02 -2.38
CA ILE A 16 35.32 2.37 -3.51
C ILE A 16 35.61 3.81 -3.90
N GLN A 17 36.03 3.99 -5.14
CA GLN A 17 36.39 5.29 -5.69
C GLN A 17 36.24 5.31 -7.21
N PRO A 18 36.16 6.47 -7.87
CA PRO A 18 35.98 6.53 -9.31
C PRO A 18 37.15 5.88 -10.07
N ARG A 19 36.83 5.06 -11.08
CA ARG A 19 37.80 4.33 -11.91
C ARG A 19 37.66 4.65 -13.39
N ASN A 20 38.77 4.67 -14.11
CA ASN A 20 38.78 4.73 -15.57
C ASN A 20 38.36 3.37 -16.18
N ALA A 21 38.24 3.30 -17.51
CA ALA A 21 37.86 2.08 -18.23
C ALA A 21 38.82 0.89 -18.03
N ALA A 22 40.08 1.14 -17.64
CA ALA A 22 41.05 0.12 -17.30
C ALA A 22 40.97 -0.36 -15.83
N GLY A 23 40.07 0.21 -15.03
CA GLY A 23 39.91 -0.11 -13.61
C GLY A 23 40.89 0.60 -12.69
N GLN A 24 41.67 1.56 -13.18
CA GLN A 24 42.59 2.34 -12.36
C GLN A 24 41.86 3.53 -11.72
N PRO A 25 42.22 3.94 -10.49
CA PRO A 25 41.69 5.15 -9.86
C PRO A 25 41.85 6.37 -10.76
N SER A 26 40.82 7.19 -10.90
CA SER A 26 40.83 8.38 -11.75
C SER A 26 39.82 9.40 -11.24
N ALA A 27 40.22 10.68 -11.12
CA ALA A 27 39.32 11.75 -10.69
C ALA A 27 38.10 11.91 -11.62
N ASN A 28 38.28 11.65 -12.91
CA ASN A 28 37.21 11.68 -13.93
C ASN A 28 36.61 10.29 -14.20
N GLY A 29 36.89 9.32 -13.31
CA GLY A 29 36.40 7.97 -13.41
C GLY A 29 34.91 7.83 -13.05
N ARG A 30 34.44 6.59 -13.04
CA ARG A 30 33.09 6.22 -12.64
C ARG A 30 33.10 5.11 -11.59
N ILE A 31 32.05 5.08 -10.78
CA ILE A 31 31.72 4.00 -9.83
C ILE A 31 30.50 3.29 -10.38
N GLY A 32 30.67 2.07 -10.88
CA GLY A 32 29.57 1.25 -11.35
C GLY A 32 28.90 0.49 -10.21
N VAL A 33 27.57 0.65 -10.11
CA VAL A 33 26.70 -0.13 -9.23
C VAL A 33 25.75 -0.92 -10.11
N VAL A 34 25.85 -2.24 -10.09
CA VAL A 34 25.08 -3.11 -10.98
C VAL A 34 24.08 -3.92 -10.17
N ALA A 35 22.82 -3.91 -10.57
CA ALA A 35 21.79 -4.74 -9.96
C ALA A 35 21.50 -5.96 -10.83
N ILE A 36 21.55 -7.17 -10.28
CA ILE A 36 21.26 -8.43 -10.99
C ILE A 36 20.16 -9.23 -10.27
N GLY A 37 19.45 -10.05 -11.04
CA GLY A 37 18.28 -10.76 -10.54
C GLY A 37 17.26 -11.15 -11.60
N MET A 38 16.10 -11.59 -11.11
CA MET A 38 14.95 -12.03 -11.91
C MET A 38 13.95 -10.90 -12.20
N SER A 39 12.73 -11.21 -12.66
CA SER A 39 11.69 -10.22 -13.00
C SER A 39 11.32 -9.28 -11.86
N ASN A 40 11.14 -9.79 -10.65
CA ASN A 40 10.82 -8.97 -9.47
C ASN A 40 11.96 -8.00 -9.13
N SER A 41 13.20 -8.46 -9.33
CA SER A 41 14.40 -7.65 -9.20
C SER A 41 14.45 -6.57 -10.26
N ALA A 42 14.18 -6.90 -11.52
CA ALA A 42 14.11 -5.92 -12.60
C ALA A 42 13.09 -4.81 -12.28
N ASN A 43 11.88 -5.19 -11.88
CA ASN A 43 10.83 -4.25 -11.47
C ASN A 43 11.23 -3.39 -10.26
N THR A 44 11.96 -3.97 -9.31
CA THR A 44 12.44 -3.27 -8.11
C THR A 44 13.52 -2.26 -8.48
N PHE A 45 14.49 -2.67 -9.30
CA PHE A 45 15.64 -1.85 -9.63
C PHE A 45 15.32 -0.78 -10.67
N ASP A 46 14.30 -0.95 -11.51
CA ASP A 46 13.72 0.15 -12.29
C ASP A 46 13.14 1.24 -11.38
N LYS A 47 12.40 0.84 -10.34
CA LYS A 47 11.86 1.79 -9.37
C LYS A 47 12.96 2.42 -8.51
N LEU A 48 14.02 1.66 -8.19
CA LEU A 48 15.18 2.19 -7.48
C LEU A 48 15.88 3.28 -8.29
N ASP A 49 16.09 3.04 -9.58
CA ASP A 49 16.69 4.03 -10.49
C ASP A 49 15.81 5.29 -10.57
N GLU A 50 14.49 5.13 -10.69
CA GLU A 50 13.54 6.26 -10.65
C GLU A 50 13.67 7.06 -9.33
N LEU A 51 13.74 6.38 -8.18
CA LEU A 51 13.87 7.02 -6.87
C LEU A 51 15.20 7.77 -6.72
N LEU A 52 16.29 7.25 -7.29
CA LEU A 52 17.65 7.76 -7.07
C LEU A 52 18.17 8.63 -8.22
N THR A 53 17.44 8.74 -9.34
CA THR A 53 17.85 9.50 -10.53
C THR A 53 18.24 10.92 -10.15
N GLY A 54 19.53 11.29 -10.21
CA GLY A 54 20.01 12.63 -9.86
C GLY A 54 20.13 12.92 -8.35
N LEU A 55 20.18 11.88 -7.52
CA LEU A 55 20.46 11.98 -6.08
C LEU A 55 21.84 11.44 -5.70
N CYS A 56 22.43 10.58 -6.54
CA CYS A 56 23.77 10.07 -6.32
C CYS A 56 24.84 11.08 -6.78
N ALA A 57 26.07 10.85 -6.32
CA ALA A 57 27.23 11.57 -6.82
C ALA A 57 27.36 11.41 -8.34
N SER A 58 27.81 12.45 -9.03
CA SER A 58 27.86 12.52 -10.51
C SER A 58 28.75 11.45 -11.17
N ASN A 59 29.65 10.84 -10.42
CA ASN A 59 30.53 9.76 -10.83
C ASN A 59 29.94 8.36 -10.59
N VAL A 60 28.81 8.24 -9.89
CA VAL A 60 28.11 6.98 -9.64
C VAL A 60 27.14 6.70 -10.78
N VAL A 61 27.19 5.48 -11.31
CA VAL A 61 26.29 5.02 -12.37
C VAL A 61 25.59 3.75 -11.90
N LEU A 62 24.27 3.84 -11.75
CA LEU A 62 23.40 2.71 -11.46
C LEU A 62 23.05 1.99 -12.77
N VAL A 63 23.08 0.66 -12.76
CA VAL A 63 22.71 -0.16 -13.92
C VAL A 63 21.79 -1.28 -13.48
N ASN A 64 20.54 -1.26 -13.97
CA ASN A 64 19.64 -2.40 -13.82
C ASN A 64 19.96 -3.49 -14.85
N ALA A 65 20.74 -4.50 -14.44
CA ALA A 65 21.07 -5.67 -15.24
C ALA A 65 20.16 -6.88 -14.96
N ALA A 66 19.19 -6.76 -14.03
CA ALA A 66 18.23 -7.80 -13.74
C ALA A 66 17.27 -8.04 -14.92
N GLN A 67 16.84 -9.29 -15.08
CA GLN A 67 16.15 -9.75 -16.28
C GLN A 67 14.97 -10.66 -15.92
N GLY A 68 13.86 -10.49 -16.63
CA GLY A 68 12.73 -11.41 -16.52
C GLY A 68 13.14 -12.84 -16.88
N MET A 69 12.52 -13.82 -16.21
CA MET A 69 12.77 -15.26 -16.39
C MET A 69 14.18 -15.75 -16.00
N MET A 70 15.10 -14.88 -15.58
CA MET A 70 16.46 -15.27 -15.19
C MET A 70 16.54 -15.49 -13.66
N ASP A 71 16.19 -16.69 -13.21
CA ASP A 71 16.22 -17.07 -11.80
C ASP A 71 17.64 -17.36 -11.27
N ALA A 72 17.77 -17.70 -9.99
CA ALA A 72 19.08 -17.95 -9.37
C ALA A 72 19.90 -19.04 -10.08
N ALA A 73 19.25 -20.12 -10.55
CA ALA A 73 19.95 -21.21 -11.22
C ALA A 73 20.55 -20.74 -12.55
N ILE A 74 19.82 -19.92 -13.30
CA ILE A 74 20.29 -19.34 -14.56
C ILE A 74 21.46 -18.38 -14.34
N TRP A 75 21.44 -17.55 -13.30
CA TRP A 75 22.56 -16.65 -12.99
C TRP A 75 23.80 -17.38 -12.45
N ALA A 76 23.62 -18.55 -11.82
CA ALA A 76 24.72 -19.39 -11.34
C ALA A 76 25.52 -20.02 -12.47
N ASP A 77 24.93 -20.20 -13.66
CA ASP A 77 25.67 -20.62 -14.86
C ASP A 77 26.50 -19.45 -15.43
N PRO A 78 27.85 -19.51 -15.43
CA PRO A 78 28.71 -18.45 -15.96
C PRO A 78 28.55 -18.21 -17.48
N ASN A 79 27.97 -19.17 -18.19
CA ASN A 79 27.75 -19.13 -19.64
C ASN A 79 26.32 -18.75 -20.03
N SER A 80 25.45 -18.53 -19.03
CA SER A 80 24.08 -18.07 -19.28
C SER A 80 24.04 -16.77 -20.05
N SER A 81 23.04 -16.63 -20.92
CA SER A 81 22.74 -15.39 -21.65
C SER A 81 22.47 -14.21 -20.72
N ALA A 82 22.05 -14.46 -19.47
CA ALA A 82 21.85 -13.42 -18.46
C ALA A 82 23.10 -12.56 -18.26
N TRP A 83 24.29 -13.17 -18.23
CA TRP A 83 25.56 -12.45 -18.10
C TRP A 83 25.91 -11.64 -19.35
N GLY A 84 25.61 -12.16 -20.55
CA GLY A 84 25.81 -11.42 -21.80
C GLY A 84 24.99 -10.12 -21.83
N THR A 85 23.71 -10.22 -21.49
CA THR A 85 22.82 -9.05 -21.37
C THR A 85 23.29 -8.09 -20.27
N ALA A 86 23.74 -8.60 -19.12
CA ALA A 86 24.24 -7.76 -18.03
C ALA A 86 25.45 -6.91 -18.49
N LEU A 87 26.43 -7.55 -19.14
CA LEU A 87 27.60 -6.86 -19.70
C LEU A 87 27.20 -5.84 -20.77
N GLN A 88 26.23 -6.17 -21.63
CA GLN A 88 25.72 -5.24 -22.64
C GLN A 88 25.07 -4.00 -22.00
N ARG A 89 24.28 -4.16 -20.93
CA ARG A 89 23.65 -3.04 -20.22
C ARG A 89 24.67 -2.18 -19.49
N VAL A 90 25.69 -2.79 -18.89
CA VAL A 90 26.84 -2.07 -18.30
C VAL A 90 27.56 -1.24 -19.36
N ALA A 91 27.85 -1.83 -20.53
CA ALA A 91 28.47 -1.11 -21.64
C ALA A 91 27.59 0.04 -22.16
N SER A 92 26.27 -0.18 -22.27
CA SER A 92 25.31 0.83 -22.72
C SER A 92 25.19 2.01 -21.77
N ALA A 93 25.45 1.79 -20.47
CA ALA A 93 25.54 2.85 -19.45
C ALA A 93 26.89 3.62 -19.49
N GLY A 94 27.77 3.30 -20.45
CA GLY A 94 29.09 3.92 -20.58
C GLY A 94 30.08 3.46 -19.50
N LEU A 95 29.91 2.23 -19.00
CA LEU A 95 30.82 1.59 -18.06
C LEU A 95 31.54 0.41 -18.72
N THR A 96 32.68 0.06 -18.15
CA THR A 96 33.35 -1.22 -18.37
C THR A 96 33.19 -2.13 -17.16
N SER A 97 33.41 -3.44 -17.33
CA SER A 97 33.46 -4.39 -16.23
C SER A 97 34.42 -3.97 -15.10
N ASN A 98 35.51 -3.29 -15.44
CA ASN A 98 36.52 -2.84 -14.49
C ASN A 98 36.11 -1.60 -13.69
N GLN A 99 34.97 -0.98 -14.00
CA GLN A 99 34.43 0.16 -13.25
C GLN A 99 33.34 -0.26 -12.26
N VAL A 100 32.82 -1.47 -12.38
CA VAL A 100 31.82 -2.02 -11.47
C VAL A 100 32.50 -2.40 -10.15
N GLN A 101 32.03 -1.80 -9.06
CA GLN A 101 32.59 -1.97 -7.71
C GLN A 101 31.55 -2.46 -6.70
N VAL A 102 30.26 -2.34 -7.01
CA VAL A 102 29.16 -2.76 -6.13
C VAL A 102 28.13 -3.53 -6.93
N VAL A 103 27.66 -4.65 -6.39
CA VAL A 103 26.56 -5.43 -6.98
C VAL A 103 25.40 -5.60 -6.02
N LEU A 104 24.19 -5.26 -6.46
CA LEU A 104 22.94 -5.46 -5.74
C LEU A 104 22.29 -6.74 -6.27
N ASN A 105 22.13 -7.73 -5.39
CA ASN A 105 21.62 -9.04 -5.74
C ASN A 105 20.24 -9.21 -5.15
N TYR A 106 19.29 -9.59 -6.00
CA TYR A 106 17.98 -10.01 -5.55
C TYR A 106 17.55 -11.22 -6.39
N HIS A 107 17.55 -12.41 -5.78
CA HIS A 107 17.27 -13.66 -6.48
C HIS A 107 16.26 -14.54 -5.72
N ALA A 108 15.61 -15.43 -6.46
CA ALA A 108 14.93 -16.59 -5.92
C ALA A 108 15.08 -17.76 -6.90
N VAL A 109 14.69 -18.95 -6.43
CA VAL A 109 14.45 -20.11 -7.30
C VAL A 109 13.03 -19.96 -7.85
N ALA A 110 12.88 -19.76 -9.16
CA ALA A 110 11.63 -19.24 -9.71
C ALA A 110 10.45 -20.21 -9.57
N HIS A 111 10.68 -21.52 -9.64
CA HIS A 111 9.58 -22.50 -9.66
C HIS A 111 9.55 -23.38 -8.42
N ILE A 112 8.35 -23.74 -7.98
CA ILE A 112 8.16 -24.88 -7.09
C ILE A 112 8.79 -26.09 -7.77
N GLN A 113 9.79 -26.68 -7.12
CA GLN A 113 10.34 -27.94 -7.62
C GLN A 113 9.25 -29.01 -7.53
N THR A 114 9.05 -29.75 -8.61
CA THR A 114 8.07 -30.85 -8.69
C THR A 114 8.82 -32.18 -8.75
N PRO A 115 8.65 -33.07 -7.76
CA PRO A 115 7.79 -32.94 -6.57
C PRO A 115 8.30 -31.89 -5.56
N PRO A 116 7.41 -31.33 -4.70
CA PRO A 116 7.78 -30.39 -3.65
C PRO A 116 8.94 -30.90 -2.81
N GLN A 117 9.97 -30.08 -2.63
CA GLN A 117 11.17 -30.51 -1.91
C GLN A 117 11.00 -30.35 -0.40
N PRO A 118 11.57 -31.28 0.40
CA PRO A 118 11.54 -31.16 1.85
C PRO A 118 12.34 -29.94 2.32
N TRP A 119 11.96 -29.40 3.48
CA TRP A 119 12.81 -28.44 4.17
C TRP A 119 14.13 -29.12 4.59
N PRO A 120 15.31 -28.48 4.44
CA PRO A 120 15.57 -27.13 3.92
C PRO A 120 16.10 -27.08 2.47
N LYS A 121 15.70 -28.00 1.59
CA LYS A 121 16.32 -28.14 0.25
C LYS A 121 16.24 -26.88 -0.61
N THR A 122 15.10 -26.19 -0.65
CA THR A 122 14.94 -25.00 -1.50
C THR A 122 15.81 -23.80 -1.08
N PRO A 123 15.93 -23.43 0.20
CA PRO A 123 16.93 -22.43 0.59
C PRO A 123 18.38 -22.94 0.45
N GLN A 124 18.66 -24.24 0.57
CA GLN A 124 19.98 -24.80 0.26
C GLN A 124 20.34 -24.65 -1.23
N ASP A 125 19.38 -24.85 -2.13
CA ASP A 125 19.57 -24.61 -3.55
C ASP A 125 19.84 -23.14 -3.83
N LEU A 126 19.04 -22.24 -3.24
CA LEU A 126 19.27 -20.81 -3.37
C LEU A 126 20.64 -20.39 -2.83
N GLN A 127 21.08 -20.95 -1.70
CA GLN A 127 22.41 -20.75 -1.17
C GLN A 127 23.46 -21.16 -2.21
N ALA A 128 23.41 -22.41 -2.70
CA ALA A 128 24.39 -22.92 -3.66
C ALA A 128 24.44 -22.09 -4.96
N PHE A 129 23.28 -21.69 -5.49
CA PHE A 129 23.23 -20.80 -6.65
C PHE A 129 23.81 -19.43 -6.35
N SER A 130 23.49 -18.83 -5.18
CA SER A 130 24.03 -17.52 -4.79
C SER A 130 25.55 -17.55 -4.60
N GLU A 131 26.11 -18.64 -4.09
CA GLU A 131 27.55 -18.84 -4.00
C GLU A 131 28.21 -18.89 -5.39
N GLY A 132 27.60 -19.60 -6.35
CA GLY A 132 28.04 -19.59 -7.75
C GLY A 132 27.94 -18.21 -8.41
N ILE A 133 26.84 -17.49 -8.15
CA ILE A 133 26.65 -16.11 -8.60
C ILE A 133 27.74 -15.20 -8.03
N ALA A 134 28.09 -15.32 -6.75
CA ALA A 134 29.13 -14.51 -6.12
C ALA A 134 30.51 -14.69 -6.81
N GLY A 135 30.86 -15.92 -7.17
CA GLY A 135 32.05 -16.21 -7.97
C GLY A 135 31.96 -15.62 -9.39
N ASN A 136 30.81 -15.75 -10.04
CA ASN A 136 30.58 -15.19 -11.37
C ASN A 136 30.66 -13.65 -11.36
N ILE A 137 30.13 -12.97 -10.34
CA ILE A 137 30.25 -11.52 -10.16
C ILE A 137 31.73 -11.11 -10.20
N LEU A 138 32.58 -11.77 -9.41
CA LEU A 138 34.00 -11.42 -9.37
C LEU A 138 34.69 -11.68 -10.72
N ALA A 139 34.30 -12.74 -11.43
CA ALA A 139 34.84 -13.05 -12.76
C ALA A 139 34.41 -12.03 -13.83
N LYS A 140 33.17 -11.55 -13.79
CA LYS A 140 32.61 -10.60 -14.77
C LYS A 140 32.92 -9.14 -14.43
N PHE A 141 33.11 -8.84 -13.14
CA PHE A 141 33.35 -7.52 -12.57
C PHE A 141 34.53 -7.55 -11.56
N PRO A 142 35.79 -7.58 -12.05
CA PRO A 142 36.97 -7.87 -11.23
C PRO A 142 37.30 -6.84 -10.14
N GLN A 143 36.70 -5.64 -10.20
CA GLN A 143 36.90 -4.58 -9.20
C GLN A 143 35.79 -4.55 -8.13
N THR A 144 34.89 -5.53 -8.12
CA THR A 144 33.81 -5.61 -7.12
C THR A 144 34.37 -5.68 -5.70
N ARG A 145 33.93 -4.76 -4.84
CA ARG A 145 34.32 -4.65 -3.43
C ARG A 145 33.23 -5.17 -2.51
N ILE A 146 31.98 -4.80 -2.81
CA ILE A 146 30.82 -5.09 -1.96
C ILE A 146 29.70 -5.70 -2.80
N THR A 147 29.07 -6.74 -2.26
CA THR A 147 27.81 -7.26 -2.79
C THR A 147 26.75 -7.25 -1.70
N PHE A 148 25.57 -6.73 -2.04
CA PHE A 148 24.40 -6.75 -1.15
C PHE A 148 23.40 -7.78 -1.63
N TRP A 149 22.80 -8.53 -0.72
CA TRP A 149 21.90 -9.64 -1.04
C TRP A 149 20.54 -9.46 -0.38
N GLY A 150 19.56 -9.02 -1.15
CA GLY A 150 18.16 -8.91 -0.73
C GLY A 150 17.40 -10.21 -0.91
N THR A 151 16.19 -10.25 -0.37
CA THR A 151 15.34 -11.47 -0.34
C THR A 151 14.02 -11.26 -1.04
N ARG A 152 13.26 -12.36 -1.23
CA ARG A 152 11.92 -12.31 -1.80
C ARG A 152 10.95 -11.56 -0.88
N GLU A 153 10.04 -10.79 -1.50
CA GLU A 153 8.81 -10.34 -0.84
C GLU A 153 7.82 -11.49 -0.56
N TYR A 154 6.69 -11.17 0.05
CA TYR A 154 5.59 -12.12 0.30
C TYR A 154 5.10 -12.80 -0.98
N GLY A 155 4.99 -14.13 -0.95
CA GLY A 155 4.56 -14.94 -2.10
C GLY A 155 3.13 -15.49 -1.99
N GLY A 156 2.37 -15.09 -0.98
CA GLY A 156 1.10 -15.78 -0.62
C GLY A 156 -0.05 -15.53 -1.59
N TYR A 157 0.04 -14.50 -2.43
CA TYR A 157 -0.98 -14.17 -3.43
C TYR A 157 -0.70 -14.77 -4.82
N SER A 158 0.46 -15.41 -5.01
CA SER A 158 0.85 -15.97 -6.31
C SER A 158 -0.15 -17.00 -6.79
N THR A 159 -0.74 -16.77 -7.96
CA THR A 159 -1.69 -17.70 -8.61
C THR A 159 -0.99 -18.76 -9.47
N SER A 160 0.34 -18.68 -9.57
CA SER A 160 1.19 -19.58 -10.34
C SER A 160 2.19 -20.32 -9.46
N GLN A 161 2.94 -21.26 -10.06
CA GLN A 161 4.05 -21.95 -9.41
C GLN A 161 5.31 -21.08 -9.22
N ASN A 162 5.22 -19.77 -9.49
CA ASN A 162 6.37 -18.87 -9.45
C ASN A 162 6.74 -18.45 -8.01
N ASN A 163 7.43 -19.34 -7.29
CA ASN A 163 7.95 -19.14 -5.93
C ASN A 163 6.90 -18.63 -4.92
N PRO A 164 5.73 -19.30 -4.78
CA PRO A 164 4.72 -18.94 -3.78
C PRO A 164 5.20 -19.25 -2.36
N GLU A 165 4.38 -18.96 -1.34
CA GLU A 165 4.67 -19.45 0.01
C GLU A 165 4.65 -20.99 0.10
N PRO A 166 5.50 -21.59 0.96
CA PRO A 166 6.47 -20.97 1.87
C PRO A 166 7.84 -20.67 1.21
N TYR A 167 8.00 -20.84 -0.10
CA TYR A 167 9.30 -20.72 -0.76
C TYR A 167 9.86 -19.30 -0.74
N ALA A 168 8.97 -18.31 -0.87
CA ALA A 168 9.30 -16.90 -0.74
C ALA A 168 9.86 -16.57 0.66
N TYR A 169 9.14 -16.93 1.73
CA TYR A 169 9.65 -16.83 3.11
C TYR A 169 11.00 -17.53 3.29
N ARG A 170 11.11 -18.76 2.78
CA ARG A 170 12.30 -19.60 2.93
C ARG A 170 13.53 -19.03 2.22
N SER A 171 13.37 -18.20 1.17
CA SER A 171 14.49 -17.61 0.42
C SER A 171 15.47 -16.85 1.32
N GLY A 172 14.98 -16.23 2.39
CA GLY A 172 15.83 -15.50 3.35
C GLY A 172 16.88 -16.38 4.03
N PHE A 173 16.61 -17.68 4.22
CA PHE A 173 17.57 -18.61 4.80
C PHE A 173 18.75 -18.89 3.87
N GLY A 174 18.52 -18.98 2.55
CA GLY A 174 19.60 -19.22 1.59
C GLY A 174 20.61 -18.07 1.58
N VAL A 175 20.12 -16.83 1.56
CA VAL A 175 20.96 -15.62 1.67
C VAL A 175 21.68 -15.58 3.02
N LYS A 176 20.96 -15.83 4.11
CA LYS A 176 21.53 -15.86 5.47
C LYS A 176 22.69 -16.86 5.58
N TRP A 177 22.48 -18.11 5.16
CA TRP A 177 23.49 -19.16 5.29
C TRP A 177 24.72 -18.92 4.42
N MET A 178 24.55 -18.37 3.21
CA MET A 178 25.68 -17.97 2.38
C MET A 178 26.55 -16.90 3.06
N ILE A 179 25.94 -15.85 3.61
CA ILE A 179 26.69 -14.78 4.28
C ILE A 179 27.35 -15.31 5.57
N GLU A 180 26.65 -16.16 6.34
CA GLU A 180 27.23 -16.83 7.51
C GLU A 180 28.42 -17.73 7.13
N LYS A 181 28.39 -18.38 5.97
CA LYS A 181 29.52 -19.15 5.43
C LYS A 181 30.73 -18.28 5.07
N GLN A 182 30.52 -17.07 4.53
CA GLN A 182 31.64 -16.13 4.33
C GLN A 182 32.19 -15.63 5.67
N ILE A 183 31.32 -15.28 6.61
CA ILE A 183 31.69 -14.81 7.96
C ILE A 183 32.54 -15.86 8.70
N SER A 184 32.26 -17.15 8.51
CA SER A 184 33.05 -18.23 9.13
C SER A 184 34.44 -18.42 8.50
N GLY A 185 34.77 -17.68 7.43
CA GLY A 185 36.07 -17.74 6.76
C GLY A 185 36.20 -18.89 5.76
N HIS A 186 35.09 -19.40 5.23
CA HIS A 186 35.13 -20.51 4.27
C HIS A 186 35.88 -20.12 2.99
N ALA A 187 36.82 -20.96 2.55
CA ALA A 187 37.73 -20.66 1.43
C ALA A 187 37.00 -20.35 0.11
N ASP A 188 35.90 -21.05 -0.18
CA ASP A 188 35.09 -20.84 -1.40
C ASP A 188 34.46 -19.46 -1.51
N LEU A 189 34.33 -18.72 -0.41
CA LEU A 189 33.75 -17.36 -0.38
C LEU A 189 34.74 -16.34 0.17
N ASN A 190 36.04 -16.67 0.17
CA ASN A 190 37.07 -15.80 0.71
C ASN A 190 37.13 -14.47 -0.04
N PHE A 191 37.04 -13.37 0.70
CA PHE A 191 37.20 -12.00 0.18
C PHE A 191 38.55 -11.37 0.57
N ASP A 192 39.28 -11.99 1.51
CA ASP A 192 40.51 -11.46 2.08
C ASP A 192 41.73 -12.09 1.40
N PRO A 193 42.51 -11.34 0.60
CA PRO A 193 43.70 -11.88 -0.05
C PRO A 193 44.77 -12.35 0.94
N GLY A 194 44.75 -11.89 2.20
CA GLY A 194 45.63 -12.36 3.26
C GLY A 194 45.30 -13.78 3.74
N ARG A 195 44.11 -14.31 3.43
CA ARG A 195 43.63 -15.65 3.83
C ARG A 195 43.66 -16.67 2.70
N GLY A 196 44.11 -16.28 1.51
CA GLY A 196 44.19 -17.14 0.34
C GLY A 196 43.62 -16.48 -0.92
N PRO A 197 43.39 -17.25 -2.01
CA PRO A 197 42.79 -16.73 -3.22
C PRO A 197 41.44 -16.07 -2.93
N VAL A 198 41.22 -14.88 -3.48
CA VAL A 198 39.91 -14.22 -3.43
C VAL A 198 38.97 -14.95 -4.37
N LYS A 199 37.83 -15.40 -3.84
CA LYS A 199 36.81 -16.18 -4.56
C LYS A 199 35.48 -15.44 -4.70
N ALA A 200 35.20 -14.51 -3.79
CA ALA A 200 34.04 -13.64 -3.83
C ALA A 200 34.42 -12.27 -3.27
N ALA A 201 33.67 -11.22 -3.64
CA ALA A 201 33.75 -9.95 -2.95
C ALA A 201 33.15 -10.05 -1.53
N TRP A 202 33.37 -9.03 -0.70
CA TRP A 202 32.76 -8.98 0.62
C TRP A 202 31.23 -8.87 0.49
N MET A 203 30.49 -9.61 1.32
CA MET A 203 29.05 -9.75 1.23
C MET A 203 28.34 -9.22 2.46
N ALA A 204 27.25 -8.50 2.23
CA ALA A 204 26.31 -8.04 3.25
C ALA A 204 24.86 -8.38 2.88
N TRP A 205 24.02 -8.42 3.91
CA TRP A 205 22.57 -8.45 3.73
C TRP A 205 22.10 -7.15 3.08
N GLY A 206 21.32 -7.30 2.02
CA GLY A 206 20.45 -6.23 1.52
C GLY A 206 19.13 -6.20 2.30
N PRO A 207 18.12 -5.48 1.81
CA PRO A 207 16.82 -5.42 2.43
C PRO A 207 16.15 -6.79 2.57
N TYR A 208 15.59 -7.05 3.76
CA TYR A 208 14.68 -8.16 4.01
C TYR A 208 13.25 -7.65 3.91
N THR A 209 12.57 -7.96 2.80
CA THR A 209 11.28 -7.37 2.41
C THR A 209 10.10 -8.32 2.61
N TRP A 210 10.30 -9.45 3.27
CA TRP A 210 9.21 -10.36 3.61
C TRP A 210 8.46 -9.89 4.87
N ALA A 211 7.13 -9.92 4.79
CA ALA A 211 6.20 -9.81 5.90
C ALA A 211 5.01 -10.74 5.59
N ASP A 212 4.29 -11.22 6.61
CA ASP A 212 3.24 -12.22 6.44
C ASP A 212 1.92 -11.62 5.98
N GLY A 213 1.88 -11.21 4.70
CA GLY A 213 0.70 -10.62 4.08
C GLY A 213 0.20 -9.39 4.86
N MET A 214 -1.06 -9.43 5.28
CA MET A 214 -1.70 -8.37 6.06
C MET A 214 -1.20 -8.28 7.51
N SER A 215 -0.45 -9.27 8.00
CA SER A 215 0.12 -9.24 9.34
C SER A 215 1.35 -8.33 9.36
N PRO A 216 1.29 -7.19 10.08
CA PRO A 216 2.39 -6.23 10.08
C PRO A 216 3.64 -6.84 10.72
N ARG A 217 4.78 -6.70 10.02
CA ARG A 217 6.10 -6.87 10.65
C ARG A 217 6.31 -5.77 11.69
N ALA A 218 7.27 -5.93 12.59
CA ALA A 218 7.58 -4.97 13.65
C ALA A 218 7.83 -3.52 13.16
N ASP A 219 8.21 -3.33 11.90
CA ASP A 219 8.39 -2.02 11.28
C ASP A 219 7.17 -1.53 10.47
N GLY A 220 6.02 -2.19 10.62
CA GLY A 220 4.77 -1.86 9.94
C GLY A 220 4.68 -2.36 8.50
N LEU A 221 5.70 -3.05 7.98
CA LEU A 221 5.62 -3.61 6.62
C LEU A 221 4.49 -4.66 6.55
N ILE A 222 3.56 -4.44 5.63
CA ILE A 222 2.52 -5.38 5.20
C ILE A 222 2.57 -5.55 3.68
N TRP A 223 2.01 -6.67 3.21
CA TRP A 223 1.77 -6.97 1.80
C TRP A 223 0.28 -7.21 1.59
N GLU A 224 -0.32 -6.44 0.69
CA GLU A 224 -1.73 -6.59 0.32
C GLU A 224 -1.81 -7.11 -1.12
N CYS A 225 -2.91 -7.77 -1.50
CA CYS A 225 -3.09 -8.25 -2.89
C CYS A 225 -2.82 -7.16 -3.93
N ARG A 226 -3.22 -5.91 -3.65
CA ARG A 226 -3.03 -4.75 -4.55
C ARG A 226 -1.57 -4.29 -4.70
N ASP A 227 -0.63 -4.82 -3.90
CA ASP A 227 0.81 -4.65 -4.16
C ASP A 227 1.30 -5.43 -5.38
N PHE A 228 0.53 -6.44 -5.83
CA PHE A 228 0.91 -7.38 -6.88
C PHE A 228 0.02 -7.26 -8.12
N ALA A 229 0.55 -7.69 -9.26
CA ALA A 229 -0.17 -7.83 -10.53
C ALA A 229 -1.27 -8.90 -10.40
N SER A 230 -2.05 -9.10 -11.46
CA SER A 230 -3.09 -10.15 -11.48
C SER A 230 -2.53 -11.57 -11.27
N ASP A 231 -1.24 -11.78 -11.52
CA ASP A 231 -0.56 -13.05 -11.22
C ASP A 231 -0.21 -13.24 -9.74
N GLY A 232 -0.36 -12.21 -8.90
CA GLY A 232 0.01 -12.24 -7.48
C GLY A 232 1.49 -12.47 -7.20
N THR A 233 2.35 -12.47 -8.23
CA THR A 233 3.79 -12.72 -8.14
C THR A 233 4.58 -11.44 -8.37
N HIS A 234 4.22 -10.66 -9.41
CA HIS A 234 5.00 -9.49 -9.81
C HIS A 234 4.50 -8.23 -9.10
N PRO A 235 5.38 -7.41 -8.52
CA PRO A 235 4.95 -6.19 -7.85
C PRO A 235 4.43 -5.15 -8.86
N ARG A 236 3.26 -4.56 -8.54
CA ARG A 236 2.74 -3.32 -9.15
C ARG A 236 3.48 -2.09 -8.61
N HIS A 237 3.10 -0.89 -9.03
CA HIS A 237 3.73 0.36 -8.62
C HIS A 237 3.96 0.48 -7.10
N ARG A 238 2.95 0.16 -6.28
CA ARG A 238 3.05 0.23 -4.81
C ARG A 238 4.00 -0.83 -4.24
N GLY A 239 3.88 -2.08 -4.68
CA GLY A 239 4.80 -3.16 -4.28
C GLY A 239 6.24 -2.86 -4.67
N ARG A 240 6.47 -2.29 -5.87
CA ARG A 240 7.80 -1.86 -6.33
C ARG A 240 8.37 -0.78 -5.43
N ALA A 241 7.57 0.18 -4.97
CA ALA A 241 8.01 1.20 -4.03
C ALA A 241 8.38 0.59 -2.65
N LYS A 242 7.60 -0.37 -2.14
CA LYS A 242 7.92 -1.11 -0.90
C LYS A 242 9.23 -1.88 -1.01
N LEU A 243 9.57 -2.39 -2.20
CA LEU A 243 10.84 -3.07 -2.46
C LEU A 243 12.00 -2.10 -2.63
N ALA A 244 11.82 -1.07 -3.46
CA ALA A 244 12.89 -0.15 -3.85
C ALA A 244 13.25 0.86 -2.75
N GLY A 245 12.29 1.26 -1.90
CA GLY A 245 12.52 2.20 -0.81
C GLY A 245 13.65 1.76 0.13
N PRO A 246 13.60 0.54 0.70
CA PRO A 246 14.67 -0.01 1.52
C PRO A 246 16.04 -0.10 0.80
N TRP A 247 16.06 -0.37 -0.50
CA TRP A 247 17.30 -0.34 -1.30
C TRP A 247 17.84 1.08 -1.45
N ALA A 248 16.97 2.07 -1.67
CA ALA A 248 17.35 3.48 -1.74
C ALA A 248 17.93 3.95 -0.40
N ALA A 249 17.26 3.61 0.70
CA ALA A 249 17.73 3.91 2.05
C ALA A 249 19.08 3.25 2.33
N LEU A 250 19.26 1.97 1.95
CA LEU A 250 20.56 1.28 2.09
C LEU A 250 21.67 2.04 1.36
N LEU A 251 21.46 2.49 0.12
CA LEU A 251 22.47 3.19 -0.66
C LEU A 251 22.77 4.60 -0.13
N ARG A 252 21.76 5.31 0.37
CA ARG A 252 21.89 6.70 0.80
C ARG A 252 22.34 6.86 2.26
N THR A 253 22.02 5.91 3.14
CA THR A 253 22.19 6.11 4.60
C THR A 253 23.20 5.16 5.24
N SER A 254 23.49 4.01 4.63
CA SER A 254 24.41 3.06 5.24
C SER A 254 25.85 3.60 5.24
N PRO A 255 26.60 3.46 6.34
CA PRO A 255 28.04 3.76 6.35
C PRO A 255 28.85 2.96 5.33
N LEU A 256 28.31 1.85 4.81
CA LEU A 256 28.92 1.03 3.75
C LEU A 256 28.78 1.64 2.35
N THR A 257 27.87 2.59 2.16
CA THR A 257 27.44 3.10 0.84
C THR A 257 27.49 4.62 0.76
N ALA A 258 26.92 5.30 1.75
CA ALA A 258 26.74 6.75 1.78
C ALA A 258 28.02 7.56 1.44
N PRO A 259 29.23 7.21 1.95
CA PRO A 259 30.43 8.00 1.70
C PRO A 259 30.85 8.13 0.22
N TRP A 260 30.53 7.14 -0.60
CA TRP A 260 30.88 7.13 -2.03
C TRP A 260 29.64 7.23 -2.94
N PHE A 261 28.44 6.99 -2.40
CA PHE A 261 27.19 7.02 -3.15
C PHE A 261 26.61 8.44 -3.25
N ASN A 262 26.65 9.20 -2.17
CA ASN A 262 26.02 10.50 -2.08
C ASN A 262 26.93 11.63 -2.59
N PRO A 263 26.36 12.72 -3.13
CA PRO A 263 27.11 13.96 -3.30
C PRO A 263 27.56 14.49 -1.92
N PRO A 264 28.67 15.23 -1.85
CA PRO A 264 29.08 15.87 -0.60
C PRO A 264 28.07 16.93 -0.17
N GLY A 265 27.71 16.96 1.12
CA GLY A 265 26.80 17.95 1.71
C GLY A 265 25.43 17.38 2.08
N ASN A 266 24.43 18.27 2.19
CA ASN A 266 23.02 17.93 2.47
C ASN A 266 22.43 17.09 1.34
N LEU A 267 21.66 16.04 1.67
CA LEU A 267 21.02 15.19 0.66
C LEU A 267 19.62 15.73 0.34
N SER A 268 19.26 15.74 -0.94
CA SER A 268 17.91 16.12 -1.33
C SER A 268 16.90 15.03 -0.93
N PRO A 269 15.65 15.40 -0.54
CA PRO A 269 14.65 14.43 -0.07
C PRO A 269 14.22 13.47 -1.18
N LEU A 270 13.70 12.31 -0.80
CA LEU A 270 12.97 11.38 -1.68
C LEU A 270 11.49 11.78 -1.71
N VAL A 271 10.87 11.72 -2.89
CA VAL A 271 9.42 11.94 -3.03
C VAL A 271 8.81 11.13 -4.17
N THR A 272 7.65 10.53 -3.92
CA THR A 272 6.80 9.88 -4.91
C THR A 272 5.37 10.39 -4.79
N LEU A 273 4.69 10.55 -5.92
CA LEU A 273 3.24 10.76 -5.94
C LEU A 273 2.56 9.39 -5.84
N ALA A 274 1.86 9.15 -4.73
CA ALA A 274 1.23 7.88 -4.40
C ALA A 274 -0.18 7.75 -5.01
N PHE A 275 -0.89 8.87 -5.12
CA PHE A 275 -2.21 8.94 -5.73
C PHE A 275 -2.40 10.31 -6.43
N PRO A 276 -3.07 10.38 -7.59
CA PRO A 276 -3.63 9.27 -8.38
C PRO A 276 -2.56 8.36 -8.99
N GLN A 277 -2.98 7.17 -9.44
CA GLN A 277 -2.07 6.25 -10.14
C GLN A 277 -1.89 6.65 -11.61
N GLY A 278 -0.74 6.33 -12.17
CA GLY A 278 -0.45 6.57 -13.59
C GLY A 278 -1.46 5.85 -14.49
N ASN A 279 -1.88 6.53 -15.55
CA ASN A 279 -2.90 6.11 -16.51
C ASN A 279 -4.29 5.86 -15.92
N SER A 280 -4.55 6.32 -14.68
CA SER A 280 -5.90 6.32 -14.14
C SER A 280 -6.80 7.25 -14.95
N THR A 281 -8.06 6.85 -15.08
CA THR A 281 -9.11 7.69 -15.68
C THR A 281 -9.99 8.21 -14.55
N LEU A 282 -10.10 9.54 -14.44
CA LEU A 282 -10.84 10.24 -13.38
C LEU A 282 -11.76 11.28 -14.03
N THR A 283 -12.63 11.92 -13.25
CA THR A 283 -13.62 12.88 -13.74
C THR A 283 -13.38 14.27 -13.15
N SER A 284 -13.69 15.31 -13.93
CA SER A 284 -13.55 16.72 -13.51
C SER A 284 -14.76 17.24 -12.69
N ASP A 285 -15.68 16.37 -12.32
CA ASP A 285 -16.92 16.71 -11.60
C ASP A 285 -16.73 16.92 -10.09
N ARG A 286 -15.57 16.53 -9.53
CA ARG A 286 -15.20 16.74 -8.12
C ARG A 286 -13.69 16.94 -7.94
N PRO A 287 -13.26 17.50 -6.79
CA PRO A 287 -11.84 17.53 -6.45
C PRO A 287 -11.26 16.12 -6.32
N ILE A 288 -10.06 15.95 -6.85
CA ILE A 288 -9.26 14.73 -6.81
C ILE A 288 -8.22 14.89 -5.70
N ALA A 289 -8.14 13.94 -4.77
CA ALA A 289 -7.07 13.90 -3.78
C ALA A 289 -5.74 13.58 -4.47
N LEU A 290 -4.69 14.25 -4.04
CA LEU A 290 -3.31 13.98 -4.40
C LEU A 290 -2.59 13.59 -3.12
N GLU A 291 -1.90 12.46 -3.13
CA GLU A 291 -1.16 11.96 -1.97
C GLU A 291 0.29 11.72 -2.37
N ALA A 292 1.23 12.09 -1.51
CA ALA A 292 2.65 11.87 -1.74
C ALA A 292 3.30 11.15 -0.56
N HIS A 293 4.30 10.32 -0.85
CA HIS A 293 5.24 9.85 0.16
C HIS A 293 6.54 10.63 0.00
N ALA A 294 6.96 11.31 1.06
CA ALA A 294 8.22 12.03 1.09
C ALA A 294 9.01 11.65 2.34
N GLN A 295 10.32 11.51 2.19
CA GLN A 295 11.27 11.18 3.25
C GLN A 295 12.56 11.96 3.02
N ASP A 296 13.20 12.37 4.11
CA ASP A 296 14.55 12.91 4.09
C ASP A 296 15.46 12.01 4.94
N ASP A 297 16.68 11.78 4.46
CA ASP A 297 17.57 10.74 4.99
C ASP A 297 18.60 11.28 5.99
N ASP A 298 18.94 12.57 5.89
CA ASP A 298 19.87 13.28 6.77
C ASP A 298 19.21 14.46 7.52
N GLY A 299 17.89 14.65 7.33
CA GLY A 299 17.09 15.65 8.00
C GLY A 299 15.61 15.32 8.05
N ALA A 300 14.77 16.34 7.81
CA ALA A 300 13.32 16.24 7.81
C ALA A 300 12.73 16.91 6.57
N VAL A 301 11.67 16.33 6.02
CA VAL A 301 10.87 16.99 4.98
C VAL A 301 10.08 18.13 5.62
N GLN A 302 10.33 19.36 5.17
CA GLN A 302 9.66 20.56 5.67
C GLN A 302 8.27 20.76 5.04
N ARG A 303 8.13 20.47 3.74
CA ARG A 303 6.87 20.62 2.99
C ARG A 303 6.88 19.90 1.65
N VAL A 304 5.70 19.55 1.14
CA VAL A 304 5.48 18.99 -0.20
C VAL A 304 4.57 19.88 -1.02
N LYS A 305 5.01 20.29 -2.21
CA LYS A 305 4.23 21.04 -3.21
C LYS A 305 3.65 20.11 -4.27
N PHE A 306 2.38 20.23 -4.60
CA PHE A 306 1.73 19.46 -5.67
C PHE A 306 1.57 20.31 -6.93
N ARG A 307 1.80 19.73 -8.11
CA ARG A 307 1.81 20.46 -9.40
C ARG A 307 1.04 19.73 -10.50
N VAL A 308 0.54 20.51 -11.47
CA VAL A 308 -0.03 20.04 -12.74
C VAL A 308 0.64 20.76 -13.92
N GLY A 309 1.26 20.03 -14.84
CA GLY A 309 1.93 20.61 -16.02
C GLY A 309 2.94 21.74 -15.69
N GLY A 310 3.50 21.74 -14.47
CA GLY A 310 4.40 22.78 -13.95
C GLY A 310 3.73 23.83 -13.04
N ALA A 311 2.42 24.03 -13.12
CA ALA A 311 1.67 24.96 -12.26
C ALA A 311 1.51 24.41 -10.83
N LEU A 312 1.62 25.28 -9.82
CA LEU A 312 1.41 24.90 -8.42
C LEU A 312 -0.08 24.76 -8.10
N LEU A 313 -0.47 23.62 -7.54
CA LEU A 313 -1.82 23.35 -7.04
C LEU A 313 -1.97 23.69 -5.56
N GLY A 314 -0.90 23.53 -4.80
CA GLY A 314 -0.81 23.90 -3.39
C GLY A 314 0.34 23.19 -2.70
N GLU A 315 0.42 23.35 -1.39
CA GLU A 315 1.46 22.75 -0.58
C GLU A 315 0.90 22.24 0.75
N ASP A 316 1.54 21.20 1.27
CA ASP A 316 1.28 20.66 2.59
C ASP A 316 2.59 20.67 3.40
N ALA A 317 2.51 21.21 4.61
CA ALA A 317 3.63 21.30 5.55
C ALA A 317 3.56 20.27 6.68
N ASN A 318 2.53 19.40 6.70
CA ASN A 318 2.37 18.37 7.72
C ASN A 318 2.07 17.01 7.08
N ALA A 319 2.83 15.96 7.43
CA ALA A 319 2.47 14.60 7.03
C ALA A 319 1.13 14.17 7.68
N PRO A 320 0.27 13.39 7.00
CA PRO A 320 0.46 12.73 5.70
C PRO A 320 0.24 13.69 4.51
N TRP A 321 1.28 13.86 3.68
CA TRP A 321 1.35 14.88 2.63
C TRP A 321 0.23 14.72 1.59
N SER A 322 -0.72 15.67 1.58
CA SER A 322 -1.89 15.58 0.72
C SER A 322 -2.37 16.94 0.19
N GLN A 323 -3.05 16.92 -0.96
CA GLN A 323 -3.70 18.11 -1.50
C GLN A 323 -4.94 17.76 -2.33
N LEU A 324 -5.95 18.62 -2.31
CA LEU A 324 -7.11 18.49 -3.21
C LEU A 324 -6.89 19.30 -4.48
N TRP A 325 -7.16 18.68 -5.64
CA TRP A 325 -7.06 19.29 -6.95
C TRP A 325 -8.39 19.23 -7.70
N GLN A 326 -8.95 20.38 -8.08
CA GLN A 326 -10.10 20.45 -8.98
C GLN A 326 -9.61 20.58 -10.43
N PRO A 327 -9.80 19.58 -11.30
CA PRO A 327 -9.43 19.70 -12.71
C PRO A 327 -10.28 20.76 -13.40
N PRO A 328 -9.71 21.61 -14.27
CA PRO A 328 -10.47 22.64 -14.98
C PRO A 328 -11.37 22.08 -16.09
N GLY A 329 -11.19 20.81 -16.47
CA GLY A 329 -12.00 20.12 -17.46
C GLY A 329 -11.38 18.81 -17.92
N ALA A 330 -11.96 18.20 -18.95
CA ALA A 330 -11.41 16.99 -19.57
C ALA A 330 -10.03 17.23 -20.21
N GLY A 331 -9.20 16.20 -20.21
CA GLY A 331 -7.89 16.21 -20.85
C GLY A 331 -6.93 15.25 -20.16
N ASP A 332 -5.75 15.07 -20.74
CA ASP A 332 -4.67 14.34 -20.10
C ASP A 332 -3.84 15.33 -19.27
N TYR A 333 -3.61 15.02 -18.00
CA TYR A 333 -2.89 15.88 -17.06
C TYR A 333 -1.67 15.15 -16.50
N SER A 334 -0.57 15.88 -16.41
CA SER A 334 0.68 15.39 -15.81
C SER A 334 0.83 15.99 -14.41
N LEU A 335 0.70 15.15 -13.38
CA LEU A 335 0.77 15.51 -11.97
C LEU A 335 2.14 15.17 -11.38
N SER A 336 2.64 15.99 -10.46
CA SER A 336 3.87 15.70 -9.71
C SER A 336 3.86 16.32 -8.32
N ALA A 337 4.73 15.80 -7.44
CA ALA A 337 4.98 16.35 -6.11
C ALA A 337 6.43 16.85 -6.01
N VAL A 338 6.67 17.90 -5.22
CA VAL A 338 7.98 18.48 -4.95
C VAL A 338 8.20 18.56 -3.45
N ALA A 339 9.05 17.70 -2.89
CA ALA A 339 9.41 17.76 -1.48
C ALA A 339 10.57 18.74 -1.26
N TYR A 340 10.49 19.49 -0.17
CA TYR A 340 11.54 20.39 0.33
C TYR A 340 12.00 19.90 1.70
N ASP A 341 13.31 19.85 1.94
CA ASP A 341 13.88 19.51 3.24
C ASP A 341 14.03 20.73 4.16
N ASN A 342 14.49 20.50 5.38
CA ASN A 342 14.73 21.51 6.40
C ASN A 342 15.96 22.41 6.14
N LEU A 343 16.77 22.11 5.12
CA LEU A 343 17.94 22.89 4.72
C LEU A 343 17.76 23.56 3.34
N GLY A 344 16.58 23.42 2.74
CA GLY A 344 16.14 24.10 1.52
C GLY A 344 16.39 23.34 0.21
N LEU A 345 16.95 22.13 0.21
CA LEU A 345 17.00 21.34 -1.04
C LEU A 345 15.61 20.81 -1.39
N ALA A 346 15.41 20.57 -2.67
CA ALA A 346 14.14 20.08 -3.18
C ALA A 346 14.32 19.06 -4.29
N ARG A 347 13.35 18.13 -4.34
CA ARG A 347 13.24 17.13 -5.40
C ARG A 347 11.81 17.06 -5.91
N THR A 348 11.69 16.90 -7.22
CA THR A 348 10.42 16.62 -7.89
C THR A 348 10.29 15.12 -8.14
N SER A 349 9.11 14.55 -7.90
CA SER A 349 8.78 13.16 -8.21
C SER A 349 8.75 12.92 -9.72
N ALA A 350 8.76 11.65 -10.14
CA ALA A 350 8.32 11.30 -11.48
C ALA A 350 6.89 11.83 -11.72
N ALA A 351 6.61 12.17 -12.97
CA ALA A 351 5.29 12.63 -13.38
C ALA A 351 4.31 11.46 -13.50
N VAL A 352 3.10 11.65 -12.98
CA VAL A 352 1.97 10.74 -13.12
C VAL A 352 1.02 11.34 -14.14
N VAL A 353 0.83 10.66 -15.27
CA VAL A 353 -0.16 11.06 -16.28
C VAL A 353 -1.51 10.45 -15.93
N VAL A 354 -2.56 11.25 -15.92
CA VAL A 354 -3.94 10.81 -15.71
C VAL A 354 -4.84 11.34 -16.82
N LYS A 355 -5.85 10.56 -17.21
CA LYS A 355 -6.89 11.00 -18.14
C LYS A 355 -8.07 11.52 -17.33
N ILE A 356 -8.38 12.80 -17.46
CA ILE A 356 -9.58 13.40 -16.89
C ILE A 356 -10.65 13.44 -17.98
N LEU A 357 -11.82 12.89 -17.69
CA LEU A 357 -12.98 12.98 -18.56
C LEU A 357 -13.81 14.22 -18.21
N ALA A 358 -14.52 14.74 -19.22
CA ALA A 358 -15.53 15.76 -19.00
C ALA A 358 -16.62 15.17 -18.09
N PRO A 359 -17.31 15.99 -17.30
CA PRO A 359 -18.59 15.57 -16.75
C PRO A 359 -19.49 15.26 -17.95
N THR A 360 -19.80 13.98 -18.18
CA THR A 360 -20.62 13.58 -19.32
C THR A 360 -22.05 14.06 -19.10
N ASN A 361 -22.46 15.08 -19.87
CA ASN A 361 -23.88 15.41 -20.04
C ASN A 361 -24.51 14.38 -20.99
N LEU A 362 -25.21 13.40 -20.38
CA LEU A 362 -26.26 12.50 -20.90
C LEU A 362 -25.91 11.55 -22.07
N ASP A 363 -25.82 10.24 -21.78
CA ASP A 363 -26.56 9.12 -22.41
C ASP A 363 -25.98 7.76 -21.92
N SER A 364 -26.84 6.75 -21.79
CA SER A 364 -26.71 5.53 -20.97
C SER A 364 -25.63 4.48 -21.32
N THR A 365 -25.42 3.55 -20.36
CA THR A 365 -24.89 2.13 -20.42
C THR A 365 -23.36 1.95 -20.23
N THR A 366 -22.83 1.26 -19.20
CA THR A 366 -23.07 -0.14 -18.80
C THR A 366 -22.70 -0.43 -17.33
N LEU A 367 -23.34 -1.45 -16.73
CA LEU A 367 -23.20 -1.93 -15.35
C LEU A 367 -22.08 -3.00 -15.22
N ALA A 368 -21.08 -2.64 -14.39
CA ALA A 368 -20.05 -3.44 -13.70
C ALA A 368 -18.61 -3.44 -14.27
N SER A 369 -17.70 -2.78 -13.54
CA SER A 369 -16.27 -3.09 -13.46
C SER A 369 -15.90 -3.12 -11.96
N ASP A 370 -15.69 -4.31 -11.38
CA ASP A 370 -15.86 -4.52 -9.94
C ASP A 370 -14.65 -4.14 -9.05
N SER A 371 -14.92 -3.76 -7.79
CA SER A 371 -14.34 -4.43 -6.59
C SER A 371 -15.07 -4.01 -5.29
N PHE A 372 -16.01 -4.85 -4.88
CA PHE A 372 -16.27 -5.19 -3.48
C PHE A 372 -15.09 -6.01 -2.93
N GLU A 373 -14.66 -5.84 -1.67
CA GLU A 373 -14.38 -6.92 -0.70
C GLU A 373 -14.31 -6.35 0.73
N SER A 374 -15.30 -6.71 1.56
CA SER A 374 -15.07 -6.92 2.99
C SER A 374 -14.03 -8.03 3.11
N THR A 375 -13.14 -7.97 4.09
CA THR A 375 -12.33 -9.11 4.53
C THR A 375 -13.07 -10.43 4.35
N ASP A 376 -12.34 -11.46 3.91
CA ASP A 376 -12.55 -12.84 4.33
C ASP A 376 -13.90 -13.05 5.00
N PHE A 377 -14.86 -13.57 4.22
CA PHE A 377 -15.94 -14.40 4.74
C PHE A 377 -15.45 -15.10 6.02
N LEU A 378 -15.86 -14.55 7.17
CA LEU A 378 -15.48 -15.05 8.48
C LEU A 378 -15.62 -16.57 8.44
N GLY A 379 -14.49 -17.25 8.67
CA GLY A 379 -14.34 -18.67 8.38
C GLY A 379 -15.50 -19.52 8.95
N GLY A 380 -15.98 -20.45 8.13
CA GLY A 380 -16.96 -21.44 8.54
C GLY A 380 -17.57 -22.13 7.34
N GLY A 381 -17.16 -23.36 7.07
CA GLY A 381 -17.45 -24.09 5.83
C GLY A 381 -18.94 -24.31 5.52
N GLY A 382 -19.19 -24.57 4.23
CA GLY A 382 -20.40 -25.21 3.73
C GLY A 382 -21.39 -24.25 3.06
N TRP A 383 -21.35 -24.19 1.72
CA TRP A 383 -22.40 -24.61 0.78
C TRP A 383 -22.35 -23.78 -0.51
N ASN A 384 -22.08 -24.48 -1.62
CA ASN A 384 -22.18 -24.00 -3.00
C ASN A 384 -23.61 -23.56 -3.31
N GLN A 385 -23.87 -22.28 -3.54
CA GLN A 385 -24.93 -21.83 -4.47
C GLN A 385 -24.49 -20.58 -5.23
N SER A 386 -24.55 -20.69 -6.55
CA SER A 386 -24.20 -19.67 -7.54
C SER A 386 -25.09 -18.44 -7.46
N ALA A 387 -24.54 -17.29 -7.85
CA ALA A 387 -25.29 -16.06 -8.10
C ALA A 387 -26.36 -16.28 -9.19
N TRP A 388 -27.62 -15.94 -8.90
CA TRP A 388 -28.67 -15.84 -9.90
C TRP A 388 -29.19 -14.40 -9.96
N ILE A 389 -29.11 -13.79 -11.14
CA ILE A 389 -29.92 -12.63 -11.51
C ILE A 389 -31.28 -13.18 -11.93
N ILE A 390 -32.33 -12.97 -11.14
CA ILE A 390 -33.70 -13.27 -11.59
C ILE A 390 -34.24 -12.00 -12.26
N ALA A 391 -34.07 -11.92 -13.57
CA ALA A 391 -34.79 -10.96 -14.40
C ALA A 391 -36.17 -11.56 -14.74
N GLY A 392 -37.23 -10.91 -14.28
CA GLY A 392 -38.60 -11.34 -14.57
C GLY A 392 -39.07 -10.91 -15.95
N SER A 393 -38.50 -11.47 -17.03
CA SER A 393 -39.14 -11.58 -18.37
C SER A 393 -38.20 -12.32 -19.35
N PRO A 394 -38.68 -13.26 -20.18
CA PRO A 394 -37.87 -13.93 -21.19
C PRO A 394 -37.53 -12.95 -22.32
N TRP A 395 -36.40 -13.17 -23.02
CA TRP A 395 -35.85 -12.38 -24.14
C TRP A 395 -34.83 -11.29 -23.74
N THR A 396 -33.56 -11.63 -23.63
CA THR A 396 -32.58 -11.54 -24.74
C THR A 396 -31.19 -11.96 -24.26
N THR A 397 -30.48 -12.65 -25.16
CA THR A 397 -29.16 -13.24 -25.02
C THR A 397 -28.13 -12.35 -25.70
N ASN A 398 -27.28 -11.65 -24.95
CA ASN A 398 -25.90 -11.40 -25.35
C ASN A 398 -25.09 -10.88 -24.16
N ASN A 399 -24.34 -11.80 -23.57
CA ASN A 399 -23.57 -11.62 -22.34
C ASN A 399 -22.18 -12.19 -22.67
N GLY A 400 -21.24 -11.32 -23.03
CA GLY A 400 -19.87 -11.69 -23.38
C GLY A 400 -18.87 -10.64 -22.91
N MET A 401 -17.71 -11.10 -22.45
CA MET A 401 -16.56 -10.27 -22.05
C MET A 401 -16.06 -9.42 -23.22
N ALA A 402 -15.88 -8.13 -22.99
CA ALA A 402 -15.17 -7.26 -23.92
C ALA A 402 -13.65 -7.52 -23.86
N SER A 403 -12.93 -7.13 -24.92
CA SER A 403 -11.48 -7.37 -25.10
C SER A 403 -10.57 -6.61 -24.12
N ASP A 404 -11.16 -5.78 -23.26
CA ASP A 404 -10.54 -5.04 -22.14
C ASP A 404 -10.70 -5.77 -20.79
N GLY A 405 -11.50 -6.84 -20.73
CA GLY A 405 -11.74 -7.63 -19.53
C GLY A 405 -13.01 -7.28 -18.74
N GLU A 406 -13.91 -6.43 -19.26
CA GLU A 406 -15.16 -6.04 -18.58
C GLU A 406 -16.40 -6.81 -19.05
N TRP A 407 -17.42 -6.88 -18.19
CA TRP A 407 -18.69 -7.59 -18.41
C TRP A 407 -19.85 -6.59 -18.61
N HIS A 408 -20.67 -6.80 -19.64
CA HIS A 408 -21.71 -5.84 -20.04
C HIS A 408 -23.12 -6.45 -20.00
N ALA A 409 -24.08 -5.85 -19.29
CA ALA A 409 -25.49 -6.26 -19.33
C ALA A 409 -26.48 -5.07 -19.33
N VAL A 410 -27.59 -5.22 -20.09
CA VAL A 410 -28.68 -4.23 -20.26
C VAL A 410 -29.96 -4.78 -19.63
N LEU A 411 -30.65 -4.02 -18.77
CA LEU A 411 -31.86 -4.48 -18.07
C LEU A 411 -33.07 -3.58 -18.39
N PRO A 412 -34.09 -4.11 -19.10
CA PRO A 412 -35.33 -3.40 -19.34
C PRO A 412 -36.35 -3.83 -18.29
N SER A 413 -36.56 -2.98 -17.28
CA SER A 413 -37.55 -3.07 -16.19
C SER A 413 -37.23 -4.00 -15.00
N ALA A 414 -37.45 -3.46 -13.79
CA ALA A 414 -37.34 -4.07 -12.46
C ALA A 414 -36.31 -5.21 -12.32
N ALA A 415 -35.04 -4.84 -12.12
CA ALA A 415 -33.99 -5.79 -11.75
C ALA A 415 -33.84 -5.88 -10.23
N THR A 416 -33.78 -7.10 -9.69
CA THR A 416 -33.42 -7.35 -8.29
C THR A 416 -31.99 -7.89 -8.27
N LEU A 417 -31.06 -7.16 -7.64
CA LEU A 417 -29.75 -7.70 -7.29
C LEU A 417 -29.84 -8.23 -5.86
N SER A 418 -29.92 -9.56 -5.71
CA SER A 418 -30.07 -10.21 -4.41
C SER A 418 -28.86 -11.07 -4.06
N ARG A 419 -28.27 -10.84 -2.89
CA ARG A 419 -27.33 -11.77 -2.24
C ARG A 419 -27.72 -11.95 -0.77
N SER A 420 -27.75 -13.18 -0.26
CA SER A 420 -27.89 -13.43 1.18
C SER A 420 -26.50 -13.44 1.84
N LEU A 421 -26.36 -12.82 3.00
CA LEU A 421 -25.11 -12.73 3.75
C LEU A 421 -25.32 -13.34 5.14
N ASN A 422 -24.81 -14.54 5.38
CA ASN A 422 -24.92 -15.15 6.70
C ASN A 422 -23.92 -14.52 7.66
N LEU A 423 -24.41 -13.70 8.59
CA LEU A 423 -23.64 -13.14 9.69
C LEU A 423 -23.90 -13.97 10.96
N PRO A 424 -22.87 -14.51 11.63
CA PRO A 424 -23.01 -14.97 13.00
C PRO A 424 -23.25 -13.75 13.92
N THR A 425 -24.10 -13.92 14.91
CA THR A 425 -24.65 -12.92 15.83
C THR A 425 -23.63 -12.31 16.82
N PRO A 426 -23.96 -11.18 17.50
CA PRO A 426 -24.65 -9.98 17.04
C PRO A 426 -23.62 -8.84 16.96
N ASP A 427 -23.12 -8.58 15.76
CA ASP A 427 -22.15 -7.52 15.52
C ASP A 427 -22.81 -6.39 14.75
N THR A 428 -22.56 -5.12 15.06
CA THR A 428 -22.99 -4.03 14.16
C THR A 428 -22.26 -4.11 12.83
N ALA A 429 -23.02 -4.12 11.72
CA ALA A 429 -22.48 -4.02 10.36
C ALA A 429 -22.72 -2.60 9.82
N ARG A 430 -21.72 -2.02 9.16
CA ARG A 430 -21.85 -0.74 8.45
C ARG A 430 -21.77 -0.97 6.96
N LEU A 431 -22.85 -0.62 6.25
CA LEU A 431 -22.88 -0.65 4.80
C LEU A 431 -22.52 0.73 4.25
N GLU A 432 -21.42 0.81 3.52
CA GLU A 432 -20.99 2.01 2.80
C GLU A 432 -21.15 1.76 1.31
N PHE A 433 -21.79 2.67 0.60
CA PHE A 433 -21.90 2.54 -0.85
C PHE A 433 -21.98 3.91 -1.49
N ALA A 434 -21.48 4.00 -2.71
CA ALA A 434 -21.78 5.11 -3.59
C ALA A 434 -22.88 4.68 -4.56
N TRP A 435 -23.79 5.58 -4.89
CA TRP A 435 -24.65 5.38 -6.06
C TRP A 435 -24.44 6.54 -7.04
N ARG A 436 -24.64 6.25 -8.31
CA ARG A 436 -24.62 7.24 -9.39
C ARG A 436 -25.88 7.07 -10.24
N GLY A 437 -26.73 8.08 -10.32
CA GLY A 437 -27.90 8.03 -11.20
C GLY A 437 -28.95 9.08 -10.90
N ALA A 438 -29.72 9.45 -11.92
CA ALA A 438 -30.94 10.23 -11.78
C ALA A 438 -32.13 9.27 -11.77
N LEU A 439 -32.84 9.24 -10.64
CA LEU A 439 -34.06 8.45 -10.50
C LEU A 439 -35.24 9.31 -10.98
N PRO A 440 -36.11 8.83 -11.90
CA PRO A 440 -37.30 9.57 -12.31
C PRO A 440 -38.15 10.02 -11.12
N ALA A 441 -38.89 11.12 -11.31
CA ALA A 441 -39.85 11.63 -10.33
C ALA A 441 -40.79 10.49 -9.88
N GLY A 442 -40.81 10.20 -8.57
CA GLY A 442 -41.63 9.11 -8.01
C GLY A 442 -40.94 7.73 -7.92
N THR A 443 -39.64 7.64 -8.20
CA THR A 443 -38.83 6.42 -8.01
C THR A 443 -37.79 6.58 -6.90
N ALA A 444 -37.36 5.48 -6.30
CA ALA A 444 -36.35 5.48 -5.24
C ALA A 444 -35.40 4.28 -5.31
N LEU A 445 -34.16 4.46 -4.84
CA LEU A 445 -33.25 3.38 -4.47
C LEU A 445 -33.53 2.99 -3.02
N VAL A 446 -33.90 1.73 -2.83
CA VAL A 446 -34.20 1.14 -1.53
C VAL A 446 -33.15 0.09 -1.23
N VAL A 447 -32.51 0.20 -0.06
CA VAL A 447 -31.72 -0.90 0.52
C VAL A 447 -32.63 -1.63 1.48
N GLU A 448 -32.81 -2.93 1.29
CA GLU A 448 -33.62 -3.78 2.14
C GLU A 448 -32.75 -4.82 2.86
N VAL A 449 -33.09 -5.10 4.11
CA VAL A 449 -32.47 -6.13 4.95
C VAL A 449 -33.45 -7.26 5.21
N ASN A 450 -32.96 -8.49 5.34
CA ASN A 450 -33.73 -9.68 5.71
C ASN A 450 -33.22 -10.23 7.03
N ASP A 451 -34.11 -10.38 8.01
CA ASP A 451 -33.86 -10.95 9.33
C ASP A 451 -34.99 -11.92 9.74
N GLY A 452 -35.64 -12.53 8.74
CA GLY A 452 -36.88 -13.29 8.87
C GLY A 452 -37.97 -12.77 7.92
N SER A 453 -37.89 -11.49 7.53
CA SER A 453 -38.66 -10.88 6.44
C SER A 453 -37.90 -9.70 5.83
N TRP A 454 -38.12 -9.39 4.54
CA TRP A 454 -37.46 -8.25 3.88
C TRP A 454 -38.10 -6.91 4.31
N ARG A 455 -37.30 -5.99 4.86
CA ARG A 455 -37.72 -4.63 5.21
C ARG A 455 -36.71 -3.56 4.77
N PRO A 456 -37.14 -2.32 4.47
CA PRO A 456 -36.23 -1.25 4.04
C PRO A 456 -35.36 -0.73 5.20
N ALA A 457 -34.06 -0.65 4.97
CA ALA A 457 -33.06 -0.04 5.85
C ALA A 457 -32.62 1.36 5.37
N PHE A 458 -32.78 1.64 4.07
CA PHE A 458 -32.54 2.96 3.48
C PHE A 458 -33.50 3.18 2.31
N ASN A 459 -33.98 4.41 2.15
CA ASN A 459 -34.79 4.84 1.02
C ASN A 459 -34.37 6.24 0.59
N SER A 460 -33.88 6.37 -0.63
CA SER A 460 -33.38 7.64 -1.16
C SER A 460 -34.48 8.70 -1.38
N GLY A 461 -35.74 8.30 -1.58
CA GLY A 461 -36.73 9.18 -2.21
C GLY A 461 -36.37 9.53 -3.66
N SER A 462 -37.04 10.53 -4.23
CA SER A 462 -36.78 11.01 -5.61
C SER A 462 -35.74 12.12 -5.60
N ILE A 463 -34.57 11.86 -6.18
CA ILE A 463 -33.42 12.77 -6.16
C ILE A 463 -32.61 12.66 -7.46
N THR A 464 -31.94 13.75 -7.84
CA THR A 464 -31.22 13.89 -9.12
C THR A 464 -29.70 14.07 -8.97
N GLN A 465 -29.07 13.59 -7.90
CA GLN A 465 -27.63 13.85 -7.66
C GLN A 465 -26.87 12.67 -7.02
N LEU A 466 -25.57 12.61 -7.30
CA LEU A 466 -24.57 11.74 -6.67
C LEU A 466 -24.48 11.98 -5.16
N SER A 467 -24.58 10.92 -4.36
CA SER A 467 -24.36 11.01 -2.91
C SER A 467 -23.63 9.77 -2.36
N PHE A 468 -22.69 10.00 -1.45
CA PHE A 468 -22.08 8.95 -0.65
C PHE A 468 -23.02 8.64 0.52
N GLN A 469 -23.33 7.36 0.73
CA GLN A 469 -24.16 6.96 1.86
C GLN A 469 -23.44 5.95 2.74
N ALA A 470 -23.51 6.21 4.03
CA ALA A 470 -23.18 5.25 5.07
C ALA A 470 -24.47 4.90 5.79
N VAL A 471 -24.94 3.67 5.63
CA VAL A 471 -26.14 3.18 6.28
C VAL A 471 -25.71 2.29 7.45
N PRO A 472 -25.85 2.77 8.70
CA PRO A 472 -25.67 1.91 9.86
C PRO A 472 -26.76 0.84 9.86
N LEU A 473 -26.38 -0.43 10.01
CA LEU A 473 -27.33 -1.53 10.16
C LEU A 473 -27.35 -1.90 11.65
N PRO A 474 -28.32 -1.40 12.43
CA PRO A 474 -28.41 -1.74 13.85
C PRO A 474 -28.71 -3.24 13.95
N LEU A 475 -27.80 -4.05 14.51
CA LEU A 475 -27.99 -5.50 14.64
C LEU A 475 -28.46 -5.93 16.04
N GLU A 476 -28.70 -4.97 16.94
CA GLU A 476 -29.06 -5.20 18.34
C GLU A 476 -30.50 -5.70 18.57
N ALA A 477 -31.41 -5.52 17.61
CA ALA A 477 -32.79 -6.03 17.72
C ALA A 477 -32.97 -7.43 17.12
N TYR A 478 -31.94 -8.01 16.51
CA TYR A 478 -32.11 -9.14 15.59
C TYR A 478 -31.49 -10.41 16.17
N ALA A 479 -32.29 -11.05 17.01
CA ALA A 479 -31.94 -12.27 17.71
C ALA A 479 -31.55 -13.38 16.71
N ALA A 480 -30.33 -13.88 16.93
CA ALA A 480 -29.81 -15.18 16.56
C ALA A 480 -30.78 -16.25 16.03
N ALA A 481 -31.15 -16.17 14.75
CA ALA A 481 -31.51 -17.34 13.95
C ALA A 481 -31.59 -17.03 12.45
N SER A 482 -30.65 -17.59 11.69
CA SER A 482 -30.68 -17.90 10.24
C SER A 482 -30.96 -16.79 9.22
N ASN A 483 -29.92 -16.49 8.44
CA ASN A 483 -29.93 -15.78 7.14
C ASN A 483 -30.25 -14.28 7.20
N PHE A 484 -29.28 -13.50 7.64
CA PHE A 484 -29.23 -12.08 7.32
C PHE A 484 -29.08 -11.89 5.79
N GLY A 485 -29.71 -10.89 5.21
CA GLY A 485 -29.61 -10.62 3.76
C GLY A 485 -29.70 -9.15 3.48
N VAL A 486 -28.97 -8.66 2.46
CA VAL A 486 -29.03 -7.27 2.02
C VAL A 486 -29.31 -7.27 0.52
N ARG A 487 -30.28 -6.47 0.07
CA ARG A 487 -30.55 -6.28 -1.36
C ARG A 487 -30.80 -4.83 -1.70
N PHE A 488 -30.47 -4.47 -2.92
CA PHE A 488 -30.77 -3.17 -3.50
C PHE A 488 -31.95 -3.32 -4.45
N ARG A 489 -32.95 -2.45 -4.30
CA ARG A 489 -34.17 -2.45 -5.10
C ARG A 489 -34.45 -1.04 -5.59
N VAL A 490 -34.69 -0.89 -6.89
CA VAL A 490 -35.22 0.35 -7.45
C VAL A 490 -36.74 0.23 -7.54
N THR A 491 -37.48 1.18 -6.98
CA THR A 491 -38.95 1.18 -7.01
C THR A 491 -39.47 2.10 -8.13
N GLY A 492 -40.34 1.58 -9.01
CA GLY A 492 -41.02 2.31 -10.10
C GLY A 492 -40.64 1.90 -11.53
N SER A 493 -41.29 2.49 -12.54
CA SER A 493 -41.14 2.14 -13.96
C SER A 493 -40.31 3.17 -14.74
N GLY A 494 -39.19 2.74 -15.34
CA GLY A 494 -38.50 3.50 -16.39
C GLY A 494 -37.28 4.34 -16.00
N GLY A 495 -36.61 4.08 -14.87
CA GLY A 495 -35.36 4.74 -14.49
C GLY A 495 -34.15 3.82 -14.52
N GLN A 496 -32.97 4.34 -14.89
CA GLN A 496 -31.69 3.65 -14.78
C GLN A 496 -30.92 4.15 -13.54
N ALA A 497 -30.50 3.23 -12.67
CA ALA A 497 -29.63 3.53 -11.53
C ALA A 497 -28.35 2.70 -11.65
N ALA A 498 -27.19 3.32 -11.44
CA ALA A 498 -25.91 2.63 -11.33
C ALA A 498 -25.41 2.67 -9.88
N LEU A 499 -24.89 1.54 -9.42
CA LEU A 499 -24.29 1.40 -8.10
C LEU A 499 -22.78 1.22 -8.27
N ASP A 500 -22.01 1.88 -7.42
CA ASP A 500 -20.54 1.97 -7.52
C ASP A 500 -19.94 1.85 -6.11
N ASP A 501 -18.70 1.36 -5.99
CA ASP A 501 -17.96 1.34 -4.70
C ASP A 501 -18.77 0.78 -3.51
N ILE A 502 -19.53 -0.31 -3.69
CA ILE A 502 -20.26 -0.92 -2.57
C ILE A 502 -19.25 -1.63 -1.65
N LYS A 503 -19.09 -1.10 -0.44
CA LYS A 503 -18.18 -1.59 0.60
C LYS A 503 -18.96 -1.93 1.85
N ILE A 504 -18.89 -3.18 2.28
CA ILE A 504 -19.33 -3.56 3.62
C ILE A 504 -18.08 -3.54 4.50
N ASN A 505 -17.94 -2.51 5.32
CA ASN A 505 -16.81 -2.44 6.23
C ASN A 505 -17.10 -3.30 7.47
N SER A 506 -16.01 -3.86 8.01
CA SER A 506 -15.92 -4.77 9.16
C SER A 506 -17.04 -4.69 10.19
N VAL A 507 -17.51 -5.87 10.58
CA VAL A 507 -18.03 -6.18 11.91
C VAL A 507 -17.05 -5.64 12.97
N SER A 508 -17.51 -4.71 13.82
CA SER A 508 -16.75 -4.36 15.01
C SER A 508 -16.96 -5.44 16.06
N THR A 509 -15.92 -6.19 16.43
CA THR A 509 -15.96 -7.09 17.60
C THR A 509 -15.78 -6.34 18.92
N THR A 510 -16.01 -5.02 18.94
CA THR A 510 -16.13 -4.32 20.22
C THR A 510 -17.48 -4.68 20.82
N THR A 511 -17.47 -5.62 21.76
CA THR A 511 -18.50 -5.69 22.79
C THR A 511 -18.84 -4.27 23.22
N ASN A 512 -20.14 -3.95 23.26
CA ASN A 512 -20.69 -2.69 23.73
C ASN A 512 -20.06 -2.24 25.05
N ALA A 513 -18.98 -1.47 24.96
CA ALA A 513 -18.46 -0.64 26.01
C ALA A 513 -18.67 0.80 25.53
N ALA A 514 -19.88 1.30 25.73
CA ALA A 514 -20.24 2.68 25.51
C ALA A 514 -19.31 3.58 26.36
N SER A 515 -18.24 4.08 25.76
CA SER A 515 -17.50 5.20 26.33
C SER A 515 -18.43 6.41 26.35
N LEU A 516 -18.54 7.06 27.51
CA LEU A 516 -19.32 8.29 27.67
C LEU A 516 -18.81 9.34 26.68
N GLN A 517 -19.66 9.77 25.74
CA GLN A 517 -19.28 10.78 24.75
C GLN A 517 -20.14 12.03 24.87
N LEU A 518 -19.50 13.20 24.93
CA LEU A 518 -20.18 14.48 24.87
C LEU A 518 -20.49 14.81 23.41
N LYS A 519 -21.77 14.84 23.04
CA LYS A 519 -22.24 14.95 21.66
C LYS A 519 -22.32 16.39 21.16
N ALA A 520 -22.66 17.34 22.02
CA ALA A 520 -22.68 18.77 21.67
C ALA A 520 -22.73 19.68 22.91
N ALA A 521 -22.19 20.90 22.80
CA ALA A 521 -22.41 22.00 23.74
C ALA A 521 -22.92 23.24 22.98
N ARG A 522 -24.05 23.80 23.40
CA ARG A 522 -24.66 25.01 22.81
C ARG A 522 -24.81 26.09 23.87
N LEU A 523 -24.32 27.29 23.56
CA LEU A 523 -24.54 28.51 24.34
C LEU A 523 -25.69 29.28 23.70
N GLY A 524 -26.74 29.59 24.48
CA GLY A 524 -27.87 30.39 24.03
C GLY A 524 -28.18 31.54 24.98
N PRO A 525 -29.13 32.42 24.60
CA PRO A 525 -29.47 33.62 25.37
C PRO A 525 -29.90 33.31 26.81
N GLN A 526 -30.50 32.14 27.05
CA GLN A 526 -31.05 31.69 28.32
C GLN A 526 -30.17 30.67 29.08
N GLY A 527 -28.95 30.37 28.62
CA GLY A 527 -28.04 29.49 29.36
C GLY A 527 -27.14 28.59 28.51
N PHE A 528 -26.65 27.52 29.13
CA PHE A 528 -25.79 26.49 28.52
C PHE A 528 -26.55 25.16 28.46
N GLY A 529 -26.52 24.49 27.30
CA GLY A 529 -27.08 23.15 27.12
C GLY A 529 -26.06 22.21 26.50
N PHE A 530 -26.01 20.96 26.95
CA PHE A 530 -25.14 19.96 26.37
C PHE A 530 -25.84 18.59 26.31
N SER A 531 -25.43 17.76 25.35
CA SER A 531 -25.91 16.39 25.20
C SER A 531 -24.77 15.40 25.31
N TRP A 532 -25.08 14.20 25.79
CA TRP A 532 -24.12 13.12 25.91
C TRP A 532 -24.77 11.78 25.56
N SER A 533 -23.94 10.80 25.21
CA SER A 533 -24.34 9.40 25.05
C SER A 533 -23.57 8.54 26.04
N GLY A 534 -24.26 7.55 26.60
CA GLY A 534 -23.71 6.58 27.54
C GLY A 534 -24.49 5.27 27.49
N GLN A 535 -24.03 4.26 28.22
CA GLN A 535 -24.72 2.98 28.33
C GLN A 535 -26.17 3.14 28.84
N ALA A 536 -27.12 2.48 28.17
CA ALA A 536 -28.50 2.34 28.64
C ALA A 536 -28.57 1.81 30.08
N SER A 537 -29.53 2.34 30.85
CA SER A 537 -29.83 1.93 32.23
C SER A 537 -28.70 2.21 33.24
N GLY A 538 -27.69 3.00 32.88
CA GLY A 538 -26.71 3.56 33.81
C GLY A 538 -27.23 4.82 34.50
N THR A 539 -26.88 5.00 35.77
CA THR A 539 -27.11 6.27 36.48
C THR A 539 -25.95 7.22 36.21
N TYR A 540 -26.26 8.43 35.76
CA TYR A 540 -25.29 9.47 35.45
C TYR A 540 -25.47 10.67 36.36
N LEU A 541 -24.35 11.13 36.92
CA LEU A 541 -24.23 12.29 37.78
C LEU A 541 -23.59 13.44 36.99
N ILE A 542 -24.18 14.61 37.11
CA ILE A 542 -23.74 15.79 36.38
C ILE A 542 -23.30 16.83 37.39
N HIS A 543 -22.02 17.19 37.34
CA HIS A 543 -21.41 18.11 38.30
C HIS A 543 -21.02 19.41 37.61
N GLN A 544 -21.02 20.48 38.39
CA GLN A 544 -20.46 21.77 38.01
C GLN A 544 -19.36 22.20 38.98
N SER A 545 -18.41 22.98 38.47
CA SER A 545 -17.37 23.64 39.28
C SER A 545 -17.08 25.04 38.73
N SER A 546 -16.77 26.00 39.59
CA SER A 546 -16.28 27.33 39.18
C SER A 546 -14.76 27.40 39.05
N ASP A 547 -14.01 26.41 39.58
CA ASP A 547 -12.55 26.49 39.72
C ASP A 547 -11.81 25.15 39.46
N LEU A 548 -12.53 24.10 39.04
CA LEU A 548 -12.05 22.71 38.84
C LEU A 548 -11.65 21.96 40.11
N THR A 549 -11.67 22.61 41.28
CA THR A 549 -11.25 22.00 42.55
C THR A 549 -12.44 21.52 43.38
N GLU A 550 -13.52 22.32 43.45
CA GLU A 550 -14.74 21.96 44.17
C GLU A 550 -15.87 21.65 43.19
N TRP A 551 -16.48 20.46 43.30
CA TRP A 551 -17.49 19.96 42.36
C TRP A 551 -18.84 19.76 43.04
N GLN A 552 -19.85 20.52 42.63
CA GLN A 552 -21.22 20.41 43.12
C GLN A 552 -22.05 19.54 42.18
N LEU A 553 -22.73 18.52 42.72
CA LEU A 553 -23.73 17.75 41.97
C LEU A 553 -24.91 18.64 41.60
N LEU A 554 -25.26 18.65 40.32
CA LEU A 554 -26.27 19.51 39.74
C LEU A 554 -27.49 18.71 39.25
N HIS A 555 -27.30 17.49 38.73
CA HIS A 555 -28.39 16.63 38.30
C HIS A 555 -28.00 15.15 38.28
N GLU A 556 -28.97 14.27 38.48
CA GLU A 556 -28.83 12.81 38.36
C GLU A 556 -29.91 12.29 37.40
N THR A 557 -29.53 11.41 36.47
CA THR A 557 -30.47 10.88 35.49
C THR A 557 -30.09 9.47 35.04
N THR A 558 -31.08 8.71 34.61
CA THR A 558 -30.94 7.38 34.01
C THR A 558 -31.29 7.47 32.53
N THR A 559 -30.35 7.15 31.64
CA THR A 559 -30.56 7.31 30.19
C THR A 559 -30.94 5.99 29.51
N GLU A 560 -31.84 6.05 28.53
CA GLU A 560 -31.93 5.09 27.43
C GLU A 560 -31.13 5.68 26.25
N ASP A 561 -29.95 5.10 25.98
CA ASP A 561 -28.94 5.36 24.93
C ASP A 561 -28.48 6.81 24.62
N ASP A 562 -29.32 7.84 24.80
CA ASP A 562 -29.01 9.26 24.61
C ASP A 562 -29.68 10.17 25.66
N GLY A 563 -28.87 10.92 26.41
CA GLY A 563 -29.32 11.88 27.42
C GLY A 563 -29.17 13.33 26.96
N ALA A 564 -30.18 14.16 27.20
CA ALA A 564 -30.11 15.59 26.98
C ALA A 564 -30.64 16.35 28.22
N LEU A 565 -29.81 17.24 28.77
CA LEU A 565 -30.30 18.26 29.71
C LEU A 565 -30.62 19.52 28.94
N ALA A 566 -31.92 19.79 28.82
CA ALA A 566 -32.41 21.04 28.27
C ALA A 566 -32.32 22.13 29.35
N TRP A 567 -31.43 23.10 29.13
CA TRP A 567 -31.38 24.43 29.72
C TRP A 567 -31.45 24.49 31.26
N LEU A 568 -30.28 24.56 31.89
CA LEU A 568 -30.17 25.09 33.25
C LEU A 568 -30.12 26.61 33.20
N ASP A 569 -31.02 27.26 33.91
CA ASP A 569 -30.99 28.71 34.16
C ASP A 569 -29.85 29.04 35.12
N LEU A 570 -28.63 29.08 34.57
CA LEU A 570 -27.42 29.44 35.30
C LEU A 570 -27.12 30.90 34.98
N ALA A 571 -27.42 31.78 35.93
CA ALA A 571 -27.05 33.18 35.87
C ALA A 571 -25.60 33.32 35.39
N ARG A 572 -25.39 34.11 34.33
CA ARG A 572 -24.13 34.26 33.57
C ARG A 572 -22.98 34.66 34.50
N THR A 573 -22.32 33.66 35.06
CA THR A 573 -21.08 33.81 35.82
C THR A 573 -19.95 33.25 34.95
N PRO A 574 -18.88 34.04 34.65
CA PRO A 574 -17.79 33.57 33.80
C PRO A 574 -17.07 32.37 34.44
N HIS A 575 -16.69 31.40 33.60
CA HIS A 575 -15.90 30.20 33.95
C HIS A 575 -16.61 29.19 34.87
N ARG A 576 -17.53 28.41 34.29
CA ARG A 576 -18.01 27.16 34.91
C ARG A 576 -17.60 25.95 34.08
N PHE A 577 -17.15 24.92 34.75
CA PHE A 577 -16.76 23.64 34.20
C PHE A 577 -17.82 22.60 34.53
N PHE A 578 -18.07 21.69 33.60
CA PHE A 578 -19.04 20.61 33.78
C PHE A 578 -18.34 19.27 33.54
N ARG A 579 -18.74 18.26 34.32
CA ARG A 579 -18.38 16.87 34.05
C ARG A 579 -19.60 15.99 34.23
N VAL A 580 -19.63 14.93 33.43
CA VAL A 580 -20.63 13.87 33.54
C VAL A 580 -19.90 12.63 34.00
N GLU A 581 -20.36 12.06 35.09
CA GLU A 581 -19.80 10.88 35.73
C GLU A 581 -20.84 9.78 35.71
N ARG A 582 -20.42 8.55 35.39
CA ARG A 582 -21.29 7.40 35.49
C ARG A 582 -21.09 6.77 36.86
N LEU A 583 -22.18 6.59 37.62
CA LEU A 583 -22.15 5.69 38.76
C LEU A 583 -22.02 4.26 38.20
N SER A 584 -20.85 3.65 38.41
CA SER A 584 -20.71 2.20 38.22
C SER A 584 -21.73 1.49 39.12
N PRO A 585 -22.34 0.39 38.66
CA PRO A 585 -23.18 -0.42 39.55
C PRO A 585 -22.40 -0.94 40.76
#